data_AF-A0A0Q8CHL2-F1
#
_entry.id   AF-A0A0Q8CHL2-F1
#
_cell.length_a   1.000
_cell.length_b   1.000
_cell.length_c   1.000
_cell.angle_alpha   90.00
_cell.angle_beta   90.00
_cell.angle_gamma   90.00
#
_symmetry.space_group_name_H-M   'P 1'
#
loop_
_entity.id
_entity.type
_entity.pdbx_description
1 polymer ?
#
loop_
_entity_poly.entity_id
_entity_poly.type
_entity_poly.pdbx_seq_one_letter_code
_entity_poly.pdbx_strand_id
1 'polypeptide(L)'
;MSMSEHRRGAVRSEAARRAILEATARLFAARGYDHLTIEGVATEAGVGKQTIYRWWPSKSALVADCLLEGLLLPNRLGPPNTGDVRADLVAWLEEIFELVAQPIGESLILSLIAAAAENPEVGRRLYASMGATSALVERFEDAIAASEIREDAPVQEIGEALMGPLIVRMLSRTALTPGTAARLVDVVLGPLSLGIGRGSGS
;
A
#
# COMPACT_ATOMS: atom_id res chain seq x y z
N MET A 1 -13.79 -7.04 44.18
CA MET A 1 -13.05 -5.81 43.79
C MET A 1 -11.86 -6.10 42.84
N SER A 2 -12.00 -6.92 41.78
CA SER A 2 -10.86 -7.26 40.88
C SER A 2 -11.10 -7.00 39.37
N MET A 3 -12.34 -6.71 38.95
CA MET A 3 -12.65 -6.44 37.52
C MET A 3 -12.32 -5.01 37.04
N SER A 4 -12.02 -4.08 37.95
CA SER A 4 -11.82 -2.65 37.64
C SER A 4 -10.38 -2.26 37.31
N GLU A 5 -9.40 -3.10 37.66
CA GLU A 5 -7.96 -2.81 37.50
C GLU A 5 -7.45 -3.28 36.13
N HIS A 6 -7.84 -4.50 35.71
CA HIS A 6 -7.52 -5.04 34.38
C HIS A 6 -8.12 -4.20 33.25
N ARG A 7 -9.36 -3.71 33.41
CA ARG A 7 -10.03 -2.85 32.42
C ARG A 7 -9.34 -1.48 32.28
N ARG A 8 -8.82 -0.94 33.38
CA ARG A 8 -8.10 0.35 33.40
C ARG A 8 -6.72 0.24 32.75
N GLY A 9 -6.04 -0.89 32.93
CA GLY A 9 -4.78 -1.21 32.26
C GLY A 9 -4.93 -1.33 30.74
N ALA A 10 -5.95 -2.05 30.27
CA ALA A 10 -6.24 -2.20 28.84
C ALA A 10 -6.59 -0.85 28.17
N VAL A 11 -7.45 -0.03 28.80
CA VAL A 11 -7.82 1.30 28.28
C VAL A 11 -6.62 2.23 28.21
N ARG A 12 -5.75 2.24 29.22
CA ARG A 12 -4.51 3.04 29.20
C ARG A 12 -3.52 2.54 28.13
N SER A 13 -3.49 1.24 27.89
CA SER A 13 -2.65 0.61 26.87
C SER A 13 -3.09 1.00 25.45
N GLU A 14 -4.40 1.03 25.18
CA GLU A 14 -4.93 1.44 23.88
C GLU A 14 -4.77 2.94 23.63
N ALA A 15 -5.00 3.79 24.64
CA ALA A 15 -4.74 5.22 24.54
C ALA A 15 -3.27 5.52 24.20
N ALA A 16 -2.33 4.78 24.80
CA ALA A 16 -0.91 4.89 24.47
C ALA A 16 -0.62 4.41 23.05
N ARG A 17 -1.19 3.28 22.62
CA ARG A 17 -1.07 2.77 21.23
C ARG A 17 -1.52 3.83 20.24
N ARG A 18 -2.70 4.43 20.46
CA ARG A 18 -3.25 5.47 19.58
C ARG A 18 -2.38 6.72 19.55
N ALA A 19 -1.93 7.21 20.71
CA ALA A 19 -1.04 8.38 20.79
C ALA A 19 0.26 8.16 20.01
N ILE A 20 0.83 6.95 20.06
CA ILE A 20 2.03 6.57 19.30
C ILE A 20 1.76 6.61 17.79
N LEU A 21 0.65 6.03 17.33
CA LEU A 21 0.27 6.03 15.91
C LEU A 21 0.06 7.46 15.37
N GLU A 22 -0.65 8.30 16.12
CA GLU A 22 -0.90 9.68 15.74
C GLU A 22 0.37 10.54 15.74
N ALA A 23 1.23 10.38 16.74
CA ALA A 23 2.55 11.03 16.79
C ALA A 23 3.41 10.61 15.60
N THR A 24 3.41 9.32 15.27
CA THR A 24 4.12 8.77 14.11
C THR A 24 3.62 9.40 12.82
N ALA A 25 2.30 9.42 12.61
CA ALA A 25 1.71 10.01 11.41
C ALA A 25 2.03 11.50 11.26
N ARG A 26 1.97 12.28 12.34
CA ARG A 26 2.35 13.71 12.34
C ARG A 26 3.83 13.91 11.97
N LEU A 27 4.72 13.17 12.63
CA LEU A 27 6.16 13.28 12.37
C LEU A 27 6.53 12.80 10.98
N PHE A 28 5.89 11.73 10.51
CA PHE A 28 6.04 11.21 9.16
C PHE A 28 5.64 12.27 8.13
N ALA A 29 4.45 12.87 8.25
CA ALA A 29 3.99 13.90 7.32
C ALA A 29 4.91 15.14 7.31
N ALA A 30 5.49 15.49 8.48
CA ALA A 30 6.35 16.66 8.60
C ALA A 30 7.78 16.44 8.09
N ARG A 31 8.32 15.21 8.13
CA ARG A 31 9.75 14.95 7.95
C ARG A 31 10.10 13.76 7.05
N GLY A 32 9.12 12.94 6.69
CA GLY A 32 9.30 11.69 5.96
C GLY A 32 9.87 10.55 6.79
N TYR A 33 9.97 9.37 6.16
CA TYR A 33 10.41 8.14 6.83
C TYR A 33 11.86 8.23 7.32
N ASP A 34 12.76 8.81 6.53
CA ASP A 34 14.20 8.82 6.79
C ASP A 34 14.56 9.61 8.05
N HIS A 35 13.84 10.70 8.31
CA HIS A 35 14.03 11.55 9.49
C HIS A 35 13.12 11.19 10.68
N LEU A 36 12.26 10.19 10.53
CA LEU A 36 11.47 9.64 11.62
C LEU A 36 12.34 8.78 12.55
N THR A 37 12.27 9.03 13.86
CA THR A 37 13.00 8.27 14.90
C THR A 37 12.05 7.78 15.99
N ILE A 38 12.36 6.61 16.57
CA ILE A 38 11.57 6.05 17.68
C ILE A 38 11.64 6.96 18.92
N GLU A 39 12.80 7.60 19.15
CA GLU A 39 13.03 8.64 20.15
C GLU A 39 12.06 9.81 19.98
N GLY A 40 11.95 10.31 18.74
CA GLY A 40 11.08 11.43 18.39
C GLY A 40 9.62 11.08 18.61
N VAL A 41 9.20 9.90 18.15
CA VAL A 41 7.83 9.39 18.36
C VAL A 41 7.53 9.24 19.85
N ALA A 42 8.44 8.65 20.62
CA ALA A 42 8.28 8.46 22.06
C ALA A 42 8.08 9.80 22.79
N THR A 43 8.90 10.80 22.42
CA THR A 43 8.83 12.16 22.99
C THR A 43 7.51 12.83 22.63
N GLU A 44 7.11 12.82 21.37
CA GLU A 44 5.86 13.41 20.86
C GLU A 44 4.61 12.73 21.46
N ALA A 45 4.64 11.40 21.62
CA ALA A 45 3.54 10.63 22.20
C ALA A 45 3.52 10.65 23.74
N GLY A 46 4.55 11.19 24.40
CA GLY A 46 4.66 11.21 25.86
C GLY A 46 4.84 9.82 26.50
N VAL A 47 5.49 8.89 25.79
CA VAL A 47 5.71 7.50 26.24
C VAL A 47 7.20 7.14 26.27
N GLY A 48 7.56 6.07 26.99
CA GLY A 48 8.92 5.52 26.91
C GLY A 48 9.10 4.61 25.67
N LYS A 49 10.32 4.53 25.13
CA LYS A 49 10.65 3.66 23.97
C LYS A 49 10.22 2.21 24.16
N GLN A 50 10.37 1.66 25.36
CA GLN A 50 9.93 0.29 25.69
C GLN A 50 8.43 0.08 25.46
N THR A 51 7.62 1.14 25.63
CA THR A 51 6.18 1.07 25.34
C THR A 51 5.94 0.90 23.85
N ILE A 52 6.73 1.56 22.99
CA ILE A 52 6.65 1.41 21.52
C ILE A 52 7.08 0.00 21.11
N TYR A 53 8.26 -0.44 21.56
CA TYR A 53 8.82 -1.75 21.19
C TYR A 53 7.97 -2.94 21.66
N ARG A 54 7.09 -2.76 22.64
CA ARG A 54 6.12 -3.79 23.05
C ARG A 54 5.14 -4.15 21.93
N TRP A 55 4.80 -3.19 21.07
CA TRP A 55 3.83 -3.38 19.99
C TRP A 55 4.50 -3.49 18.62
N TRP A 56 5.53 -2.66 18.38
CA TRP A 56 6.19 -2.57 17.08
C TRP A 56 7.68 -2.88 17.23
N PRO A 57 8.14 -4.03 16.70
CA PRO A 57 9.54 -4.44 16.83
C PRO A 57 10.51 -3.52 16.06
N SER A 58 10.03 -2.78 15.06
CA SER A 58 10.82 -1.90 14.21
C SER A 58 10.06 -0.61 13.83
N LYS A 59 10.81 0.41 13.37
CA LYS A 59 10.24 1.66 12.84
C LYS A 59 9.34 1.41 11.63
N SER A 60 9.75 0.50 10.75
CA SER A 60 9.01 0.08 9.56
C SER A 60 7.68 -0.59 9.94
N ALA A 61 7.66 -1.46 10.96
CA ALA A 61 6.43 -2.07 11.47
C ALA A 61 5.44 -1.03 12.05
N LEU A 62 5.94 -0.02 12.76
CA LEU A 62 5.12 1.09 13.28
C LEU A 62 4.51 1.93 12.16
N VAL A 63 5.29 2.24 11.11
CA VAL A 63 4.81 2.99 9.94
C VAL A 63 3.79 2.18 9.13
N ALA A 64 4.02 0.87 8.96
CA ALA A 64 3.06 -0.02 8.32
C ALA A 64 1.71 -0.04 9.05
N ASP A 65 1.71 -0.09 10.39
CA ASP A 65 0.47 -0.01 11.17
C ASP A 65 -0.22 1.35 11.03
N CYS A 66 0.52 2.46 10.96
CA CYS A 66 -0.07 3.78 10.71
C CYS A 66 -0.78 3.83 9.35
N LEU A 67 -0.21 3.18 8.32
CA LEU A 67 -0.83 3.07 7.02
C LEU A 67 -2.12 2.23 7.08
N LEU A 68 -2.06 1.06 7.72
CA LEU A 68 -3.21 0.14 7.86
C LEU A 68 -4.37 0.78 8.65
N GLU A 69 -4.05 1.72 9.54
CA GLU A 69 -5.03 2.51 10.31
C GLU A 69 -5.51 3.77 9.55
N GLY A 70 -5.09 3.96 8.29
CA GLY A 70 -5.51 5.08 7.43
C GLY A 70 -4.93 6.44 7.84
N LEU A 71 -3.82 6.47 8.58
CA LEU A 71 -3.26 7.71 9.13
C LEU A 71 -2.21 8.37 8.24
N LEU A 72 -1.67 7.66 7.25
CA LEU A 72 -0.61 8.16 6.37
C LEU A 72 -1.11 8.59 5.00
N LEU A 73 -2.16 7.94 4.49
CA LEU A 73 -2.76 8.24 3.20
C LEU A 73 -4.26 8.55 3.42
N PRO A 74 -4.67 9.83 3.41
CA PRO A 74 -6.04 10.22 3.71
C PRO A 74 -7.05 9.80 2.63
N ASN A 75 -6.58 9.60 1.39
CA ASN A 75 -7.39 9.02 0.32
C ASN A 75 -7.01 7.55 0.17
N ARG A 76 -8.00 6.66 0.18
CA ARG A 76 -7.82 5.30 -0.35
C ARG A 76 -7.43 5.45 -1.82
N LEU A 77 -6.18 5.16 -2.15
CA LEU A 77 -5.70 5.12 -3.54
C LEU A 77 -6.45 4.00 -4.26
N GLY A 78 -7.47 4.37 -5.02
CA GLY A 78 -8.34 3.46 -5.74
C GLY A 78 -8.60 4.01 -7.12
N PRO A 79 -8.77 3.14 -8.13
CA PRO A 79 -9.18 3.61 -9.43
C PRO A 79 -10.52 4.33 -9.35
N PRO A 80 -10.71 5.40 -10.15
CA PRO A 80 -12.02 5.98 -10.32
C PRO A 80 -12.97 4.96 -10.95
N ASN A 81 -14.27 5.24 -10.90
CA ASN A 81 -15.28 4.44 -11.60
C ASN A 81 -15.98 5.35 -12.62
N THR A 82 -15.39 5.49 -13.81
CA THR A 82 -15.92 6.33 -14.89
C THR A 82 -16.70 5.55 -15.94
N GLY A 83 -16.71 4.22 -15.85
CA GLY A 83 -17.30 3.32 -16.86
C GLY A 83 -16.35 2.98 -18.02
N ASP A 84 -15.06 3.31 -17.89
CA ASP A 84 -13.97 2.79 -18.73
C ASP A 84 -12.87 2.22 -17.83
N VAL A 85 -12.90 0.91 -17.62
CA VAL A 85 -11.99 0.17 -16.73
C VAL A 85 -10.54 0.36 -17.13
N ARG A 86 -10.26 0.49 -18.42
CA ARG A 86 -8.89 0.72 -18.90
C ARG A 86 -8.45 2.11 -18.48
N ALA A 87 -9.25 3.15 -18.76
CA ALA A 87 -8.93 4.52 -18.38
C ALA A 87 -8.79 4.67 -16.86
N ASP A 88 -9.66 4.02 -16.11
CA ASP A 88 -9.67 4.04 -14.65
C ASP A 88 -8.38 3.44 -14.05
N LEU A 89 -7.95 2.27 -14.55
CA LEU A 89 -6.70 1.65 -14.09
C LEU A 89 -5.45 2.45 -14.50
N VAL A 90 -5.48 3.13 -15.65
CA VAL A 90 -4.39 4.02 -16.08
C VAL A 90 -4.29 5.20 -15.14
N ALA A 91 -5.40 5.89 -14.86
CA ALA A 91 -5.42 7.04 -13.95
C ALA A 91 -4.94 6.64 -12.55
N TRP A 92 -5.35 5.47 -12.06
CA TRP A 92 -4.90 4.93 -10.78
C TRP A 92 -3.39 4.67 -10.72
N LEU A 93 -2.83 4.04 -11.75
CA LEU A 93 -1.38 3.81 -11.82
C LEU A 93 -0.60 5.11 -11.95
N GLU A 94 -1.13 6.11 -12.67
CA GLU A 94 -0.52 7.44 -12.75
C GLU A 94 -0.49 8.13 -11.38
N GLU A 95 -1.57 8.08 -10.61
CA GLU A 95 -1.60 8.61 -9.24
C GLU A 95 -0.58 7.92 -8.33
N ILE A 96 -0.46 6.58 -8.43
CA ILE A 96 0.56 5.83 -7.69
C ILE A 96 1.97 6.25 -8.13
N PHE A 97 2.19 6.44 -9.43
CA PHE A 97 3.48 6.87 -9.97
C PHE A 97 3.87 8.27 -9.48
N GLU A 98 2.91 9.20 -9.44
CA GLU A 98 3.10 10.54 -8.88
C GLU A 98 3.41 10.49 -7.39
N LEU A 99 2.75 9.61 -6.64
CA LEU A 99 3.04 9.41 -5.22
C LEU A 99 4.48 8.95 -5.01
N VAL A 100 4.92 7.90 -5.71
CA VAL A 100 6.28 7.35 -5.53
C VAL A 100 7.37 8.21 -6.16
N ALA A 101 7.03 9.12 -7.07
CA ALA A 101 7.97 10.11 -7.60
C ALA A 101 8.35 11.18 -6.56
N GLN A 102 7.53 11.35 -5.50
CA GLN A 102 7.85 12.24 -4.39
C GLN A 102 8.76 11.52 -3.39
N PRO A 103 9.81 12.17 -2.85
CA PRO A 103 10.72 11.54 -1.88
C PRO A 103 10.01 10.94 -0.66
N ILE A 104 8.95 11.60 -0.19
CA ILE A 104 8.17 11.12 0.95
C ILE A 104 7.40 9.83 0.62
N GLY A 105 6.79 9.74 -0.57
CA GLY A 105 6.07 8.56 -1.03
C GLY A 105 7.02 7.41 -1.40
N GLU A 106 8.15 7.70 -2.02
CA GLU A 106 9.20 6.70 -2.26
C GLU A 106 9.65 6.05 -0.95
N SER A 107 10.00 6.88 0.05
CA SER A 107 10.44 6.42 1.36
C SER A 107 9.35 5.64 2.11
N LEU A 108 8.07 6.03 1.94
CA LEU A 108 6.93 5.29 2.48
C LEU A 108 6.91 3.87 1.94
N ILE A 109 6.83 3.70 0.62
CA ILE A 109 6.67 2.37 0.02
C ILE A 109 7.89 1.48 0.31
N LEU A 110 9.12 2.00 0.23
CA LEU A 110 10.32 1.25 0.60
C LEU A 110 10.30 0.81 2.08
N SER A 111 9.77 1.64 2.98
CA SER A 111 9.62 1.25 4.39
C SER A 111 8.62 0.11 4.60
N LEU A 112 7.54 0.07 3.82
CA LEU A 112 6.54 -1.00 3.87
C LEU A 112 7.13 -2.32 3.35
N ILE A 113 7.90 -2.26 2.26
CA ILE A 113 8.63 -3.43 1.73
C ILE A 113 9.59 -3.96 2.79
N ALA A 114 10.35 -3.09 3.45
CA ALA A 114 11.24 -3.48 4.54
C ALA A 114 10.46 -4.11 5.71
N ALA A 115 9.33 -3.53 6.12
CA ALA A 115 8.48 -4.07 7.17
C ALA A 115 7.97 -5.48 6.83
N ALA A 116 7.54 -5.69 5.59
CA ALA A 116 7.05 -6.97 5.10
C ALA A 116 8.15 -8.03 5.02
N ALA A 117 9.38 -7.62 4.65
CA ALA A 117 10.55 -8.50 4.61
C ALA A 117 11.02 -8.91 6.02
N GLU A 118 10.96 -8.00 6.99
CA GLU A 118 11.31 -8.28 8.39
C GLU A 118 10.26 -9.14 9.10
N ASN A 119 8.98 -8.93 8.80
CA ASN A 119 7.87 -9.60 9.47
C ASN A 119 6.81 -10.08 8.45
N PRO A 120 6.73 -11.39 8.19
CA PRO A 120 5.73 -11.96 7.27
C PRO A 120 4.28 -11.63 7.65
N GLU A 121 3.98 -11.42 8.93
CA GLU A 121 2.63 -11.02 9.36
C GLU A 121 2.27 -9.60 8.90
N VAL A 122 3.22 -8.67 8.99
CA VAL A 122 3.04 -7.31 8.47
C VAL A 122 2.84 -7.36 6.96
N GLY A 123 3.63 -8.18 6.26
CA GLY A 123 3.47 -8.41 4.82
C GLY A 123 2.07 -8.93 4.46
N ARG A 124 1.56 -9.92 5.18
CA ARG A 124 0.19 -10.45 4.96
C ARG A 124 -0.89 -9.40 5.19
N ARG A 125 -0.77 -8.59 6.23
CA ARG A 125 -1.74 -7.52 6.53
C ARG A 125 -1.71 -6.41 5.48
N LEU A 126 -0.52 -6.02 5.02
CA LEU A 126 -0.35 -5.06 3.91
C LEU A 126 -0.97 -5.61 2.63
N TYR A 127 -0.66 -6.86 2.26
CA TYR A 127 -1.25 -7.52 1.10
C TYR A 127 -2.79 -7.59 1.19
N ALA A 128 -3.34 -7.98 2.34
CA ALA A 128 -4.78 -8.03 2.55
C ALA A 128 -5.45 -6.65 2.43
N SER A 129 -4.79 -5.57 2.86
CA SER A 129 -5.28 -4.20 2.70
C SER A 129 -5.29 -3.72 1.25
N MET A 130 -4.43 -4.31 0.41
CA MET A 130 -4.41 -4.07 -1.04
C MET A 130 -5.34 -5.02 -1.81
N GLY A 131 -5.74 -6.15 -1.20
CA GLY A 131 -6.59 -7.20 -1.77
C GLY A 131 -8.09 -7.00 -1.51
N ALA A 132 -8.80 -8.04 -1.04
CA ALA A 132 -10.28 -8.19 -0.96
C ALA A 132 -11.10 -7.09 -0.26
N THR A 133 -10.46 -6.03 0.25
CA THR A 133 -11.11 -4.85 0.85
C THR A 133 -10.66 -3.54 0.21
N SER A 134 -9.98 -3.63 -0.93
CA SER A 134 -9.41 -2.50 -1.65
C SER A 134 -10.36 -1.98 -2.72
N ALA A 135 -10.27 -0.67 -2.97
CA ALA A 135 -11.02 0.00 -4.03
C ALA A 135 -10.73 -0.56 -5.43
N LEU A 136 -9.59 -1.24 -5.62
CA LEU A 136 -9.26 -1.91 -6.89
C LEU A 136 -10.18 -3.12 -7.13
N VAL A 137 -10.44 -3.92 -6.09
CA VAL A 137 -11.35 -5.07 -6.20
C VAL A 137 -12.77 -4.60 -6.46
N GLU A 138 -13.25 -3.59 -5.71
CA GLU A 138 -14.57 -2.97 -5.93
C GLU A 138 -14.71 -2.50 -7.39
N ARG A 139 -13.68 -1.85 -7.95
CA ARG A 139 -13.71 -1.41 -9.35
C ARG A 139 -13.77 -2.57 -10.35
N PHE A 140 -13.08 -3.68 -10.07
CA PHE A 140 -13.16 -4.87 -10.93
C PHE A 140 -14.54 -5.54 -10.86
N GLU A 141 -15.16 -5.60 -9.68
CA GLU A 141 -16.53 -6.10 -9.52
C GLU A 141 -17.52 -5.25 -10.33
N ASP A 142 -17.39 -3.91 -10.27
CA ASP A 142 -18.19 -2.99 -11.10
C ASP A 142 -17.95 -3.22 -12.61
N ALA A 143 -16.70 -3.45 -13.01
CA ALA A 143 -16.35 -3.73 -14.41
C ALA A 143 -16.95 -5.05 -14.91
N ILE A 144 -16.98 -6.09 -14.06
CA ILE A 144 -17.62 -7.38 -14.37
C ILE A 144 -19.12 -7.19 -14.51
N ALA A 145 -19.76 -6.49 -13.55
CA ALA A 145 -21.19 -6.21 -13.58
C ALA A 145 -21.62 -5.42 -14.84
N ALA A 146 -20.76 -4.50 -15.29
CA ALA A 146 -20.94 -3.73 -16.52
C ALA A 146 -20.53 -4.49 -17.81
N SER A 147 -20.04 -5.73 -17.70
CA SER A 147 -19.51 -6.53 -18.83
C SER A 147 -18.33 -5.86 -19.57
N GLU A 148 -17.59 -4.98 -18.90
CA GLU A 148 -16.35 -4.37 -19.41
C GLU A 148 -15.19 -5.39 -19.43
N ILE A 149 -15.19 -6.33 -18.48
CA ILE A 149 -14.25 -7.46 -18.41
C ILE A 149 -15.00 -8.77 -18.22
N ARG A 150 -14.30 -9.90 -18.46
CA ARG A 150 -14.89 -11.25 -18.34
C ARG A 150 -15.20 -11.59 -16.88
N GLU A 151 -16.27 -12.34 -16.67
CA GLU A 151 -16.69 -12.80 -15.33
C GLU A 151 -15.63 -13.71 -14.66
N ASP A 152 -14.86 -14.45 -15.46
CA ASP A 152 -13.79 -15.33 -15.00
C ASP A 152 -12.41 -14.64 -14.92
N ALA A 153 -12.38 -13.30 -14.98
CA ALA A 153 -11.13 -12.55 -14.90
C ALA A 153 -10.44 -12.78 -13.54
N PRO A 154 -9.13 -13.10 -13.54
CA PRO A 154 -8.36 -13.31 -12.31
C PRO A 154 -8.00 -11.94 -11.69
N VAL A 155 -8.96 -11.30 -11.01
CA VAL A 155 -8.86 -9.90 -10.56
C VAL A 155 -7.71 -9.66 -9.57
N GLN A 156 -7.41 -10.64 -8.73
CA GLN A 156 -6.30 -10.58 -7.78
C GLN A 156 -4.95 -10.57 -8.52
N GLU A 157 -4.76 -11.49 -9.46
CA GLU A 157 -3.54 -11.61 -10.26
C GLU A 157 -3.33 -10.40 -11.17
N ILE A 158 -4.42 -9.82 -11.70
CA ILE A 158 -4.38 -8.56 -12.46
C ILE A 158 -3.83 -7.44 -11.57
N GLY A 159 -4.34 -7.29 -10.34
CA GLY A 159 -3.85 -6.29 -9.39
C GLY A 159 -2.37 -6.48 -9.04
N GLU A 160 -1.95 -7.71 -8.79
CA GLU A 160 -0.54 -8.05 -8.55
C GLU A 160 0.34 -7.74 -9.76
N ALA A 161 -0.12 -8.05 -10.97
CA ALA A 161 0.61 -7.79 -12.21
C ALA A 161 0.77 -6.28 -12.50
N LEU A 162 -0.19 -5.45 -12.06
CA LEU A 162 -0.10 -3.99 -12.18
C LEU A 162 0.88 -3.39 -11.14
N MET A 163 0.88 -3.91 -9.91
CA MET A 163 1.71 -3.38 -8.80
C MET A 163 3.13 -3.95 -8.76
N GLY A 164 3.35 -5.21 -9.14
CA GLY A 164 4.66 -5.86 -9.10
C GLY A 164 5.76 -5.10 -9.84
N PRO A 165 5.51 -4.62 -11.08
CA PRO A 165 6.49 -3.84 -11.84
C PRO A 165 6.85 -2.50 -11.21
N LEU A 166 5.98 -1.91 -10.36
CA LEU A 166 6.28 -0.72 -9.57
C LEU A 166 7.36 -1.05 -8.53
N ILE A 167 7.15 -2.10 -7.74
CA ILE A 167 8.07 -2.53 -6.67
C ILE A 167 9.46 -2.83 -7.25
N VAL A 168 9.54 -3.58 -8.35
CA VAL A 168 10.82 -3.91 -9.01
C VAL A 168 11.57 -2.65 -9.46
N ARG A 169 10.86 -1.67 -10.02
CA ARG A 169 11.46 -0.41 -10.49
C ARG A 169 11.94 0.45 -9.33
N MET A 170 11.20 0.51 -8.23
CA MET A 170 11.62 1.23 -7.03
C MET A 170 12.90 0.64 -6.44
N LEU A 171 12.97 -0.69 -6.32
CA LEU A 171 14.19 -1.38 -5.87
C LEU A 171 15.38 -1.16 -6.80
N SER A 172 15.12 -1.05 -8.11
CA SER A 172 16.13 -0.80 -9.13
C SER A 172 16.47 0.68 -9.34
N ARG A 173 15.75 1.61 -8.67
CA ARG A 173 15.82 3.06 -8.87
C ARG A 173 15.66 3.50 -10.33
N THR A 174 14.82 2.77 -11.07
CA THR A 174 14.54 3.05 -12.48
C THR A 174 13.40 4.04 -12.59
N ALA A 175 13.59 5.11 -13.36
CA ALA A 175 12.57 6.13 -13.55
C ALA A 175 11.30 5.57 -14.24
N LEU A 176 10.13 6.03 -13.78
CA LEU A 176 8.86 5.82 -14.44
C LEU A 176 8.76 6.81 -15.61
N THR A 177 8.69 6.29 -16.83
CA THR A 177 8.58 7.14 -18.02
C THR A 177 7.11 7.40 -18.37
N PRO A 178 6.79 8.54 -19.02
CA PRO A 178 5.44 8.80 -19.52
C PRO A 178 4.86 7.63 -20.32
N GLY A 179 3.58 7.36 -20.12
CA GLY A 179 2.85 6.26 -20.74
C GLY A 179 3.21 4.85 -20.21
N THR A 180 4.04 4.74 -19.15
CA THR A 180 4.32 3.43 -18.53
C THR A 180 3.04 2.81 -17.94
N ALA A 181 2.17 3.63 -17.33
CA ALA A 181 0.90 3.18 -16.79
C ALA A 181 0.02 2.55 -17.87
N ALA A 182 -0.24 3.29 -18.96
CA ALA A 182 -0.98 2.80 -20.12
C ALA A 182 -0.42 1.49 -20.68
N ARG A 183 0.90 1.40 -20.89
CA ARG A 183 1.53 0.17 -21.40
C ARG A 183 1.37 -1.02 -20.45
N LEU A 184 1.46 -0.81 -19.13
CA LEU A 184 1.27 -1.88 -18.15
C LEU A 184 -0.19 -2.36 -18.14
N VAL A 185 -1.15 -1.45 -18.15
CA VAL A 185 -2.57 -1.79 -18.27
C VAL A 185 -2.85 -2.56 -19.56
N ASP A 186 -2.31 -2.09 -20.69
CA ASP A 186 -2.48 -2.76 -21.99
C ASP A 186 -1.88 -4.17 -22.02
N VAL A 187 -0.73 -4.39 -21.35
CA VAL A 187 -0.12 -5.72 -21.24
C VAL A 187 -0.95 -6.66 -20.36
N VAL A 188 -1.57 -6.15 -19.30
CA VAL A 188 -2.34 -6.95 -18.34
C VAL A 188 -3.76 -7.25 -18.87
N LEU A 189 -4.42 -6.27 -19.49
CA LEU A 189 -5.78 -6.41 -20.03
C LEU A 189 -5.82 -6.90 -21.47
N GLY A 190 -4.76 -6.65 -22.25
CA GLY A 190 -4.69 -7.07 -23.64
C GLY A 190 -4.51 -8.58 -23.77
N PRO A 191 -5.00 -9.21 -24.85
CA PRO A 191 -4.58 -10.56 -25.18
C PRO A 191 -3.06 -10.51 -25.36
N LEU A 192 -2.33 -11.31 -24.57
CA LEU A 192 -0.90 -11.53 -24.79
C LEU A 192 -0.76 -12.20 -26.14
N SER A 193 -0.71 -11.41 -27.21
CA SER A 193 -0.36 -11.88 -28.54
C SER A 193 1.13 -12.16 -28.50
N LEU A 194 1.50 -13.31 -27.94
CA LEU A 194 2.76 -13.95 -28.25
C LEU A 194 2.74 -14.11 -29.76
N GLY A 195 3.54 -13.30 -30.45
CA GLY A 195 3.86 -13.52 -31.84
C GLY A 195 4.62 -14.84 -31.95
N ILE A 196 3.91 -15.96 -31.82
CA ILE A 196 4.36 -17.21 -32.39
C ILE A 196 4.30 -16.92 -33.88
N GLY A 197 5.45 -16.50 -34.43
CA GLY A 197 5.60 -16.27 -35.85
C GLY A 197 4.99 -17.46 -36.55
N ARG A 198 3.87 -17.24 -37.24
CA ARG A 198 3.48 -18.16 -38.30
C ARG A 198 4.60 -18.03 -39.31
N GLY A 199 5.57 -18.94 -39.20
CA GLY A 199 6.54 -19.20 -40.24
C GLY A 199 5.76 -19.44 -41.52
N SER A 200 5.75 -18.42 -42.37
CA SER A 200 5.26 -18.46 -43.72
C SER A 200 6.26 -19.21 -44.59
N GLY A 201 5.81 -20.24 -45.31
CA GLY A 201 6.48 -20.85 -46.45
C GLY A 201 7.47 -21.95 -46.07
N SER A 202 7.43 -23.14 -46.66
CA SER A 202 6.80 -23.61 -47.89
C SER A 202 6.47 -25.10 -47.79
#